data_AF-A0A831TDK1-F1
#
_entry.id   AF-A0A831TDK1-F1
#
_cell.length_a   1.000
_cell.length_b   1.000
_cell.length_c   1.000
_cell.angle_alpha   90.00
_cell.angle_beta   90.00
_cell.angle_gamma   90.00
#
_symmetry.space_group_name_H-M   'P 1'
#
loop_
_entity.id
_entity.type
_entity.pdbx_description
1 polymer ?
#
loop_
_entity_poly.entity_id
_entity_poly.type
_entity_poly.pdbx_seq_one_letter_code
_entity_poly.pdbx_strand_id
1 'polypeptide(L)' 'MQFAIIARAILSWFDRGMRNPISQFLVQLTEPIIAPIRRVLPPLGMFDFSPLVALLLLYVLRQMLLTAVSP' A
#
# COMPACT_ATOMS: atom_id res chain seq x y z
N MET A 1 1.06 -9.29 2.02
CA MET A 1 0.90 -8.01 1.30
C MET A 1 0.77 -6.80 2.22
N GLN A 2 -0.12 -6.81 3.22
CA GLN A 2 -0.32 -5.68 4.15
C GLN A 2 0.99 -5.19 4.79
N PHE A 3 1.84 -6.09 5.29
CA PHE A 3 3.14 -5.73 5.85
C PHE A 3 4.08 -5.02 4.87
N ALA A 4 4.06 -5.39 3.59
CA ALA A 4 4.89 -4.73 2.57
C ALA A 4 4.42 -3.29 2.31
N ILE A 5 3.10 -3.05 2.33
CA ILE A 5 2.51 -1.71 2.19
C ILE A 5 2.85 -0.85 3.42
N ILE A 6 2.78 -1.42 4.62
CA ILE A 6 3.18 -0.73 5.86
C ILE A 6 4.68 -0.39 5.80
N ALA A 7 5.53 -1.34 5.43
CA ALA A 7 6.97 -1.12 5.30
C ALA A 7 7.28 -0.02 4.27
N ARG A 8 6.62 -0.03 3.11
CA ARG A 8 6.72 1.03 2.11
C ARG A 8 6.33 2.39 2.68
N ALA A 9 5.21 2.48 3.39
CA ALA A 9 4.72 3.72 3.97
C ALA A 9 5.71 4.29 5.01
N ILE A 10 6.20 3.45 5.91
CA ILE A 10 7.20 3.84 6.92
C ILE A 10 8.49 4.31 6.23
N LEU A 11 9.01 3.52 5.28
CA LEU A 11 10.25 3.88 4.58
C LEU A 11 10.11 5.14 3.74
N SER A 12 8.92 5.48 3.24
CA SER A 12 8.73 6.74 2.50
C SER A 12 8.99 8.00 3.35
N TRP A 13 8.87 7.91 4.68
CA TRP A 13 9.21 9.02 5.58
C TRP A 13 10.71 9.22 5.75
N PHE A 14 11.49 8.13 5.75
CA PHE A 14 12.95 8.15 5.94
C PHE A 14 13.71 8.28 4.62
N ASP A 15 13.21 7.66 3.55
CA ASP A 15 13.75 7.69 2.19
C ASP A 15 12.73 8.37 1.27
N ARG A 16 12.68 9.71 1.35
CA ARG A 16 11.74 10.55 0.60
C ARG A 16 11.85 10.44 -0.93
N GLY A 17 12.89 9.75 -1.44
CA GLY A 17 13.07 9.45 -2.86
C GLY A 17 12.89 7.98 -3.23
N MET A 18 12.65 7.11 -2.24
CA MET A 18 12.58 5.65 -2.41
C MET A 18 13.76 5.10 -3.22
N ARG A 19 14.96 5.64 -2.95
CA ARG A 19 16.18 5.38 -3.75
C ARG A 19 16.93 4.14 -3.30
N ASN A 20 16.74 3.69 -2.06
CA ASN A 20 17.37 2.49 -1.55
C ASN A 20 16.82 1.23 -2.27
N PRO A 21 17.65 0.23 -2.60
CA PRO A 21 17.18 -1.04 -3.19
C PRO A 21 16.00 -1.69 -2.47
N ILE A 22 15.95 -1.62 -1.13
CA ILE A 22 14.86 -2.20 -0.32
C ILE A 22 13.56 -1.41 -0.53
N SER A 23 13.63 -0.07 -0.55
CA SER A 23 12.44 0.76 -0.78
C SER A 23 11.93 0.59 -2.21
N GLN A 24 12.81 0.50 -3.21
CA GLN A 24 12.44 0.19 -4.59
C GLN A 24 11.78 -1.17 -4.75
N PHE A 25 12.31 -2.20 -4.08
CA PHE A 25 11.70 -3.53 -4.07
C PHE A 25 10.27 -3.48 -3.51
N LEU A 26 10.08 -2.76 -2.39
CA LEU A 26 8.75 -2.60 -1.79
C LEU A 26 7.80 -1.79 -2.68
N VAL A 27 8.29 -0.77 -3.39
CA VAL A 27 7.51 -0.07 -4.42
C VAL A 27 7.04 -1.07 -5.47
N GLN A 28 7.96 -1.77 -6.13
CA GLN A 28 7.63 -2.71 -7.21
C GLN A 28 6.64 -3.80 -6.74
N LEU A 29 6.86 -4.34 -5.55
CA LEU A 29 5.98 -5.35 -4.97
C LEU A 29 4.57 -4.81 -4.73
N THR A 30 4.43 -3.58 -4.24
CA THR A 30 3.13 -3.02 -3.82
C THR A 30 2.45 -2.17 -4.88
N GLU A 31 3.14 -1.80 -5.97
CA GLU A 31 2.63 -0.91 -7.02
C GLU A 31 1.37 -1.43 -7.71
N PRO A 32 1.19 -2.74 -7.98
CA PRO A 32 -0.06 -3.24 -8.58
C PRO A 32 -1.32 -2.92 -7.76
N ILE A 33 -1.18 -2.75 -6.44
CA ILE A 33 -2.29 -2.38 -5.55
C ILE A 33 -2.36 -0.86 -5.37
N ILE A 34 -1.21 -0.21 -5.23
CA ILE A 34 -1.13 1.22 -4.93
C ILE A 34 -1.42 2.10 -6.17
N ALA A 35 -0.94 1.73 -7.35
CA ALA A 35 -1.10 2.53 -8.57
C ALA A 35 -2.58 2.74 -8.98
N PRO A 36 -3.46 1.72 -8.95
CA PRO A 36 -4.89 1.94 -9.21
C PRO A 36 -5.53 2.90 -8.21
N ILE A 37 -5.16 2.82 -6.93
CA ILE A 37 -5.68 3.71 -5.89
C ILE A 37 -5.24 5.15 -6.14
N ARG A 38 -3.97 5.37 -6.52
CA ARG A 38 -3.44 6.70 -6.86
C ARG A 38 -4.14 7.36 -8.05
N ARG A 39 -4.77 6.58 -8.94
CA ARG A 39 -5.58 7.14 -10.04
C ARG A 39 -6.86 7.81 -9.54
N VAL A 40 -7.39 7.35 -8.41
CA VAL A 40 -8.63 7.87 -7.81
C VAL A 40 -8.31 8.88 -6.71
N LEU A 41 -7.34 8.56 -5.85
CA LEU A 41 -6.87 9.39 -4.76
C LEU A 41 -5.39 9.75 -4.99
N PRO A 42 -5.10 10.78 -5.82
CA PRO A 42 -3.75 11.21 -6.05
C PRO A 42 -3.10 11.72 -4.75
N PRO A 43 -1.77 11.64 -4.62
CA PRO A 43 -1.06 12.19 -3.47
C PRO A 43 -1.33 13.69 -3.30
N LEU A 44 -1.54 14.12 -2.04
CA LEU A 44 -1.72 15.53 -1.70
C LEU A 44 -0.37 16.13 -1.33
N GLY A 45 0.33 16.66 -2.34
CA GLY A 45 1.70 17.17 -2.18
C GLY A 45 2.66 16.04 -1.79
N MET A 46 3.28 16.15 -0.61
CA MET A 46 4.19 15.12 -0.09
C MET A 46 3.49 13.95 0.60
N PHE A 47 2.18 14.08 0.88
CA PHE A 47 1.44 13.06 1.62
C PHE A 47 0.69 12.13 0.66
N ASP A 48 1.16 10.89 0.60
CA ASP A 48 0.49 9.83 -0.14
C ASP A 48 -0.37 9.00 0.81
N PHE A 49 -1.70 9.19 0.74
CA PHE A 49 -2.67 8.42 1.53
C PHE A 49 -3.05 7.08 0.90
N SER A 50 -2.57 6.78 -0.31
CA SER A 50 -2.87 5.52 -0.99
C SER A 50 -2.48 4.25 -0.20
N PRO A 51 -1.40 4.21 0.62
CA PRO A 51 -1.11 3.06 1.47
C PRO A 51 -2.20 2.80 2.51
N LEU A 52 -2.78 3.84 3.09
CA LEU A 52 -3.86 3.71 4.08
C LEU A 52 -5.11 3.11 3.44
N VAL A 53 -5.50 3.63 2.28
CA VAL A 53 -6.64 3.11 1.51
C VAL A 53 -6.40 1.66 1.10
N ALA A 54 -5.19 1.33 0.65
CA ALA A 54 -4.84 -0.04 0.29
C ALA A 54 -4.95 -1.00 1.47
N LEU A 55 -4.52 -0.59 2.66
CA LEU A 55 -4.63 -1.40 3.88
C LEU A 55 -6.09 -1.64 4.26
N LEU A 56 -6.94 -0.61 4.18
CA LEU A 56 -8.38 -0.73 4.44
C LEU A 56 -9.04 -1.69 3.45
N LEU A 57 -8.79 -1.53 2.15
CA LEU A 57 -9.34 -2.41 1.11
C LEU A 57 -8.90 -3.86 1.30
N LEU A 58 -7.61 -4.10 1.60
CA LEU A 58 -7.11 -5.43 1.87
C LEU A 58 -7.71 -6.04 3.14
N TYR A 59 -7.96 -5.24 4.17
CA TYR A 59 -8.62 -5.69 5.39
C TYR A 59 -10.06 -6.13 5.10
N VAL A 60 -10.84 -5.29 4.42
CA VAL A 60 -12.23 -5.59 4.05
C VAL A 60 -12.28 -6.82 3.17
N LEU A 61 -11.45 -6.89 2.12
CA LEU A 61 -11.38 -8.04 1.23
C LEU A 61 -11.03 -9.33 1.98
N ARG A 62 -10.05 -9.27 2.90
CA ARG A 62 -9.69 -10.41 3.75
C ARG A 62 -10.88 -10.85 4.60
N GLN A 63 -11.60 -9.93 5.24
CA GLN A 63 -12.74 -10.32 6.06
C GLN A 63 -13.88 -10.91 5.25
N MET A 64 -14.20 -10.32 4.09
CA MET A 64 -15.21 -10.88 3.19
C MET A 64 -14.84 -12.29 2.73
N LEU A 65 -13.56 -12.52 2.38
CA LEU A 65 -13.06 -13.84 2.00
C LEU A 65 -13.14 -14.83 3.16
N LEU A 66 -12.74 -14.44 4.37
CA LEU A 66 -12.83 -15.31 5.54
C LEU A 66 -14.29 -15.70 5.79
N THR A 67 -15.21 -14.75 5.84
CA THR A 67 -16.65 -15.03 6.04
C THR A 67 -17.27 -15.84 4.91
N ALA A 68 -16.79 -15.70 3.68
CA ALA A 68 -17.30 -16.47 2.54
C ALA A 68 -16.77 -17.91 2.51
N VAL A 69 -15.58 -18.15 3.06
CA VAL A 69 -14.91 -19.46 3.06
C VAL A 69 -15.18 -20.26 4.34
N SER A 70 -15.40 -19.59 5.48
CA SER A 70 -15.86 -20.22 6.71
C SER A 70 -17.38 -20.03 6.84
N PRO A 71 -18.21 -21.02 6.41
CA PRO A 71 -19.66 -20.96 6.58
C PRO A 71 -20.07 -20.95 8.06
#